data_AF-A0AAF0EDK6-F1
#
_entry.id   AF-A0AAF0EDK6-F1
#
_cell.length_a   1.000
_cell.length_b   1.000
_cell.length_c   1.000
_cell.angle_alpha   90.00
_cell.angle_beta   90.00
_cell.angle_gamma   90.00
#
_symmetry.space_group_name_H-M   'P 1'
#
loop_
_entity.id
_entity.type
_entity.pdbx_description
1 polymer ?
#
loop_
_entity_poly.entity_id
_entity_poly.type
_entity_poly.pdbx_seq_one_letter_code
_entity_poly.pdbx_strand_id
1 'polypeptide(L)'
;MATRMDVGVYLVTGRELLPPGKAYLDSLEESLKDGNYGVTMIINDNVDVAAALPERVGLHIGQEDARLSDARARLGPSRTIGLSVHTPEQARAALDSPVDYVGVGPCWPTQSKAGVTDDDALLPPGAAEVVASLVRDPKDVRPGERNRLPCVLIGGINRHTAMRTLRGVSTRRNQPDGIAVISAIVSRRDAGTAAQELRTIVQTFQSQEAQPCKSWTIDALLAAAQELFTAHHTPYDPVARRDVESTAHLPRPLVQTITSHVSSKISANMTLAFSASPIMSHQATEAEALSDVIGALVLNIGTISPESREGMAVAGPAANARGKTVVLDPVGAGASKLRYRTVQSLLNETQVTLIKGNAAEIGLLAGSNEARAQGVDSVGTLSSPVQLVKQLARQEGALVLMTGETDYLTDGDVVIASRCGSPLLGRITATGCSLGCIVAAGLAAAQAHYHITLGDAQTQRLHPPRLHRELLVGALMGLLVFTVSAERAAALPQVRGPGTFLPALLDEIACFDPGRLAASVEDKQDYWDIDAILAENQPRAYGPRVRAALDASAPADMHEWLERTYLARVPRIFELSVLLGRSSHTSNAVIAARMEDTGGLSVEMQDFLQGLDESEVLLLQAAQTASRTMQEYLM
;
A
#
# COMPACT_ATOMS: atom_id res chain seq x y z
N MET A 1 -5.57 -33.12 -13.95
CA MET A 1 -5.15 -32.99 -12.54
C MET A 1 -3.75 -32.40 -12.54
N ALA A 2 -3.57 -31.13 -12.18
CA ALA A 2 -2.25 -30.53 -12.07
C ALA A 2 -1.58 -31.10 -10.81
N THR A 3 -0.55 -31.93 -10.99
CA THR A 3 0.33 -32.37 -9.90
C THR A 3 0.97 -31.13 -9.27
N ARG A 4 0.62 -30.86 -8.02
CA ARG A 4 1.19 -29.77 -7.22
C ARG A 4 2.69 -30.03 -7.08
N MET A 5 3.53 -29.27 -7.78
CA MET A 5 4.99 -29.35 -7.64
C MET A 5 5.40 -28.59 -6.39
N ASP A 6 5.87 -29.29 -5.36
CA ASP A 6 6.35 -28.66 -4.12
C ASP A 6 7.82 -28.18 -4.24
N VAL A 7 8.63 -28.82 -5.08
CA VAL A 7 10.03 -28.47 -5.39
C VAL A 7 10.35 -28.87 -6.84
N GLY A 8 11.06 -28.01 -7.59
CA GLY A 8 11.60 -28.29 -8.93
C GLY A 8 13.10 -28.07 -8.96
N VAL A 9 13.86 -28.92 -9.65
CA VAL A 9 15.30 -28.70 -9.88
C VAL A 9 15.49 -28.12 -11.28
N TYR A 10 16.03 -26.90 -11.30
CA TYR A 10 16.32 -26.15 -12.51
C TYR A 10 17.79 -26.28 -12.86
N LEU A 11 18.11 -26.90 -14.00
CA LEU A 11 19.49 -27.13 -14.44
C LEU A 11 19.83 -26.17 -15.57
N VAL A 12 20.75 -25.26 -15.27
CA VAL A 12 21.34 -24.35 -16.25
C VAL A 12 22.35 -25.13 -17.09
N THR A 13 22.14 -25.18 -18.41
CA THR A 13 23.03 -25.86 -19.34
C THR A 13 24.27 -25.01 -19.65
N GLY A 14 25.23 -24.97 -18.72
CA GLY A 14 26.57 -24.48 -19.02
C GLY A 14 27.48 -25.65 -19.38
N ARG A 15 27.80 -25.84 -20.67
CA ARG A 15 28.77 -26.88 -21.11
C ARG A 15 30.14 -26.71 -20.44
N GLU A 16 30.48 -25.50 -20.03
CA GLU A 16 31.77 -25.12 -19.44
C GLU A 16 31.87 -25.35 -17.91
N LEU A 17 30.77 -25.72 -17.26
CA LEU A 17 30.69 -25.86 -15.79
C LEU A 17 30.82 -27.31 -15.29
N LEU A 18 31.15 -28.26 -16.18
CA LEU A 18 31.28 -29.67 -15.82
C LEU A 18 32.68 -30.01 -15.27
N PRO A 19 32.77 -30.98 -14.35
CA PRO A 19 34.05 -31.58 -13.98
C PRO A 19 34.78 -32.13 -15.22
N PRO A 20 36.11 -31.98 -15.32
CA PRO A 20 36.88 -32.52 -16.43
C PRO A 20 36.62 -34.03 -16.62
N GLY A 21 36.22 -34.44 -17.81
CA GLY A 21 36.04 -35.86 -18.17
C GLY A 21 34.64 -36.45 -18.01
N LYS A 22 33.64 -35.70 -17.51
CA LYS A 22 32.23 -36.13 -17.56
C LYS A 22 31.52 -35.54 -18.79
N ALA A 23 30.86 -36.38 -19.59
CA ALA A 23 29.96 -35.88 -20.63
C ALA A 23 28.70 -35.29 -19.98
N TYR A 24 28.19 -34.20 -20.56
CA TYR A 24 27.05 -33.44 -20.01
C TYR A 24 25.81 -34.32 -19.82
N LEU A 25 25.49 -35.15 -20.82
CA LEU A 25 24.33 -36.04 -20.80
C LEU A 25 24.48 -37.14 -19.73
N ASP A 26 25.66 -37.73 -19.58
CA ASP A 26 25.92 -38.76 -18.58
C ASP A 26 25.69 -38.23 -17.15
N SER A 27 26.12 -37.00 -16.87
CA SER A 27 25.90 -36.35 -15.58
C SER A 27 24.41 -36.06 -15.30
N LEU A 28 23.63 -35.72 -16.33
CA LEU A 28 22.19 -35.50 -16.22
C LEU A 28 21.45 -36.81 -16.00
N GLU A 29 21.81 -37.86 -16.73
CA GLU A 29 21.26 -39.21 -16.57
C GLU A 29 21.57 -39.80 -15.20
N GLU A 30 22.77 -39.57 -14.66
CA GLU A 30 23.12 -39.96 -13.29
C GLU A 30 22.24 -39.24 -12.26
N SER A 31 22.04 -37.93 -12.42
CA SER A 31 21.15 -37.14 -11.57
C SER A 31 19.69 -37.61 -11.63
N LEU A 32 19.30 -38.28 -12.72
CA LEU A 32 17.98 -38.87 -12.92
C LEU A 32 17.84 -40.28 -12.31
N LYS A 33 18.95 -41.00 -12.05
CA LYS A 33 18.95 -42.38 -11.53
C LYS A 33 18.66 -42.45 -10.04
N ASP A 34 19.06 -41.44 -9.25
CA ASP A 34 18.78 -41.34 -7.80
C ASP A 34 17.33 -40.87 -7.49
N GLY A 35 16.46 -40.80 -8.52
CA GLY A 35 15.20 -40.07 -8.56
C GLY A 35 14.02 -40.65 -7.77
N ASN A 36 14.20 -40.99 -6.49
CA ASN A 36 13.09 -41.35 -5.59
C ASN A 36 12.39 -40.12 -4.95
N TYR A 37 12.71 -38.90 -5.40
CA TYR A 37 12.29 -37.67 -4.72
C TYR A 37 10.99 -37.03 -5.27
N GLY A 38 10.36 -37.58 -6.32
CA GLY A 38 9.12 -37.00 -6.86
C GLY A 38 9.26 -35.58 -7.45
N VAL A 39 10.49 -35.15 -7.75
CA VAL A 39 10.82 -33.80 -8.26
C VAL A 39 11.02 -33.81 -9.78
N THR A 40 10.45 -32.83 -10.48
CA THR A 40 10.65 -32.65 -11.92
C THR A 40 11.96 -31.92 -12.22
N MET A 41 12.70 -32.44 -13.20
CA MET A 41 13.89 -31.81 -13.75
C MET A 41 13.52 -30.92 -14.93
N ILE A 42 14.06 -29.71 -14.98
CA ILE A 42 13.85 -28.74 -16.05
C ILE A 42 15.20 -28.31 -16.63
N ILE A 43 15.35 -28.42 -17.95
CA ILE A 43 16.52 -27.99 -18.71
C ILE A 43 16.33 -26.55 -19.19
N ASN A 44 17.33 -25.70 -18.98
CA ASN A 44 17.32 -24.31 -19.44
C ASN A 44 17.82 -24.18 -20.90
N ASP A 45 17.15 -23.38 -21.72
CA ASP A 45 17.48 -22.88 -23.07
C ASP A 45 17.68 -23.93 -24.18
N ASN A 46 18.10 -25.16 -23.84
CA ASN A 46 18.55 -26.16 -24.81
C ASN A 46 17.47 -27.22 -25.09
N VAL A 47 16.70 -27.00 -26.16
CA VAL A 47 15.65 -27.91 -26.64
C VAL A 47 16.21 -29.29 -27.00
N ASP A 48 17.41 -29.36 -27.59
CA ASP A 48 18.01 -30.63 -28.04
C ASP A 48 18.39 -31.53 -26.86
N VAL A 49 18.97 -30.95 -25.81
CA VAL A 49 19.27 -31.67 -24.57
C VAL A 49 17.98 -32.16 -23.93
N ALA A 50 16.96 -31.31 -23.82
CA ALA A 50 15.68 -31.72 -23.26
C ALA A 50 15.07 -32.89 -24.05
N ALA A 51 15.08 -32.81 -25.39
CA ALA A 51 14.55 -33.85 -26.27
C ALA A 51 15.31 -35.18 -26.16
N ALA A 52 16.62 -35.14 -25.92
CA ALA A 52 17.44 -36.34 -25.72
C ALA A 52 17.18 -37.05 -24.39
N LEU A 53 16.55 -36.39 -23.42
CA LEU A 53 16.25 -36.93 -22.09
C LEU A 53 14.82 -37.52 -21.99
N PRO A 54 14.53 -38.35 -20.96
CA PRO A 54 13.22 -38.96 -20.77
C PRO A 54 12.07 -37.95 -20.68
N GLU A 55 10.84 -38.36 -21.03
CA GLU A 55 9.66 -37.47 -21.09
C GLU A 55 9.33 -36.71 -19.80
N ARG A 56 9.77 -37.22 -18.65
CA ARG A 56 9.62 -36.54 -17.35
C ARG A 56 10.48 -35.26 -17.21
N VAL A 57 11.39 -35.01 -18.15
CA VAL A 57 12.25 -33.83 -18.17
C VAL A 57 11.59 -32.72 -18.98
N GLY A 58 11.40 -31.57 -18.34
CA GLY A 58 10.85 -30.36 -18.94
C GLY A 58 11.92 -29.44 -19.52
N LEU A 59 11.45 -28.34 -20.11
CA LEU A 59 12.25 -27.27 -20.69
C LEU A 59 11.84 -25.93 -20.08
N HIS A 60 12.77 -24.99 -19.98
CA HIS A 60 12.48 -23.58 -19.80
C HIS A 60 13.27 -22.78 -20.83
N ILE A 61 12.63 -21.77 -21.41
CA ILE A 61 13.23 -20.90 -22.42
C ILE A 61 13.05 -19.43 -22.05
N GLY A 62 14.03 -18.61 -22.39
CA GLY A 62 13.97 -17.17 -22.39
C GLY A 62 13.33 -16.60 -23.65
N GLN A 63 13.16 -15.28 -23.68
CA GLN A 63 12.56 -14.54 -24.78
C GLN A 63 13.42 -14.53 -26.06
N GLU A 64 14.73 -14.71 -25.91
CA GLU A 64 15.71 -14.69 -27.02
C GLU A 64 16.11 -16.09 -27.49
N ASP A 65 15.59 -17.14 -26.85
CA ASP A 65 15.94 -18.52 -27.15
C ASP A 65 15.09 -19.09 -28.31
N ALA A 66 15.09 -20.43 -28.44
CA ALA A 66 14.28 -21.13 -29.42
C ALA A 66 12.79 -20.73 -29.30
N ARG A 67 12.14 -20.53 -30.46
CA ARG A 67 10.71 -20.20 -30.50
C ARG A 67 9.90 -21.29 -29.81
N LEU A 68 8.91 -20.89 -29.02
CA LEU A 68 8.03 -21.81 -28.31
C LEU A 68 7.35 -22.84 -29.24
N SER A 69 6.99 -22.43 -30.46
CA SER A 69 6.44 -23.32 -31.50
C SER A 69 7.38 -24.49 -31.81
N ASP A 70 8.68 -24.20 -31.91
CA ASP A 70 9.69 -25.16 -32.33
C ASP A 70 10.03 -26.10 -31.17
N ALA A 71 10.10 -25.55 -29.96
CA ALA A 71 10.24 -26.33 -28.73
C ALA A 71 9.07 -27.30 -28.55
N ARG A 72 7.83 -26.83 -28.71
CA ARG A 72 6.63 -27.67 -28.58
C ARG A 72 6.54 -28.73 -29.68
N ALA A 73 6.94 -28.42 -30.91
CA ALA A 73 7.00 -29.39 -32.00
C ALA A 73 8.01 -30.52 -31.74
N ARG A 74 9.15 -30.22 -31.11
CA ARG A 74 10.17 -31.22 -30.76
C ARG A 74 9.85 -32.03 -29.50
N LEU A 75 9.31 -31.38 -28.47
CA LEU A 75 9.09 -32.00 -27.16
C LEU A 75 7.72 -32.68 -27.04
N GLY A 76 6.80 -32.40 -27.96
CA GLY A 76 5.44 -32.92 -27.92
C GLY A 76 4.52 -32.18 -26.93
N PRO A 77 3.24 -32.59 -26.87
CA PRO A 77 2.21 -31.84 -26.15
C PRO A 77 2.25 -32.01 -24.63
N SER A 78 2.93 -33.05 -24.11
CA SER A 78 2.84 -33.46 -22.70
C SER A 78 3.97 -32.94 -21.82
N ARG A 79 5.14 -32.62 -22.38
CA ARG A 79 6.29 -32.18 -21.59
C ARG A 79 6.09 -30.76 -21.06
N THR A 80 6.51 -30.53 -19.81
CA THR A 80 6.45 -29.21 -19.17
C THR A 80 7.37 -28.21 -19.87
N ILE A 81 6.84 -27.06 -20.29
CA ILE A 81 7.59 -25.94 -20.85
C ILE A 81 7.34 -24.67 -20.02
N GLY A 82 8.42 -24.07 -19.52
CA GLY A 82 8.41 -22.75 -18.87
C GLY A 82 8.89 -21.65 -19.81
N LEU A 83 8.43 -20.42 -19.56
CA LEU A 83 8.86 -19.24 -20.29
C LEU A 83 9.26 -18.10 -19.33
N SER A 84 10.38 -17.43 -19.59
CA SER A 84 10.73 -16.20 -18.85
C SER A 84 9.87 -15.04 -19.31
N VAL A 85 9.34 -14.24 -18.38
CA VAL A 85 8.56 -13.02 -18.67
C VAL A 85 9.06 -11.85 -17.83
N HIS A 86 9.10 -10.69 -18.45
CA HIS A 86 9.67 -9.46 -17.91
C HIS A 86 8.66 -8.30 -17.90
N THR A 87 7.63 -8.36 -18.74
CA THR A 87 6.64 -7.28 -18.87
C THR A 87 5.19 -7.78 -18.77
N PRO A 88 4.24 -6.91 -18.41
CA PRO A 88 2.81 -7.22 -18.46
C PRO A 88 2.35 -7.73 -19.83
N GLU A 89 2.90 -7.20 -20.92
CA GLU A 89 2.58 -7.60 -22.29
C GLU A 89 3.03 -9.04 -22.57
N GLN A 90 4.25 -9.40 -22.15
CA GLN A 90 4.75 -10.77 -22.25
C GLN A 90 3.92 -11.73 -21.40
N ALA A 91 3.51 -11.31 -20.19
CA ALA A 91 2.63 -12.10 -19.33
C ALA A 91 1.27 -12.39 -19.97
N ARG A 92 0.64 -11.37 -20.59
CA ARG A 92 -0.62 -11.56 -21.33
C ARG A 92 -0.43 -12.49 -22.53
N ALA A 93 0.64 -12.32 -23.30
CA ALA A 93 0.94 -13.22 -24.43
C ALA A 93 1.19 -14.67 -23.97
N ALA A 94 1.82 -14.86 -22.81
CA ALA A 94 2.06 -16.18 -22.24
C ALA A 94 0.76 -16.90 -21.83
N LEU A 95 -0.28 -16.18 -21.41
CA LEU A 95 -1.60 -16.77 -21.10
C LEU A 95 -2.26 -17.42 -22.32
N ASP A 96 -2.00 -16.90 -23.52
CA ASP A 96 -2.52 -17.42 -24.80
C ASP A 96 -1.58 -18.46 -25.44
N SER A 97 -0.47 -18.77 -24.78
CA SER A 97 0.57 -19.66 -25.30
C SER A 97 0.51 -21.06 -24.65
N PRO A 98 1.00 -22.11 -25.35
CA PRO A 98 1.03 -23.48 -24.82
C PRO A 98 2.18 -23.70 -23.82
N VAL A 99 2.30 -22.83 -22.81
CA VAL A 99 3.27 -22.93 -21.72
C VAL A 99 2.62 -23.41 -20.43
N ASP A 100 3.40 -24.11 -19.62
CA ASP A 100 2.92 -24.74 -18.40
C ASP A 100 3.13 -23.83 -17.18
N TYR A 101 4.14 -22.97 -17.19
CA TYR A 101 4.38 -21.95 -16.17
C TYR A 101 5.27 -20.82 -16.72
N VAL A 102 5.43 -19.75 -15.94
CA VAL A 102 6.39 -18.68 -16.26
C VAL A 102 7.35 -18.37 -15.13
N GLY A 103 8.56 -17.94 -15.49
CA GLY A 103 9.52 -17.33 -14.58
C GLY A 103 9.41 -15.81 -14.68
N VAL A 104 9.04 -15.12 -13.59
CA VAL A 104 8.96 -13.66 -13.52
C VAL A 104 10.25 -13.14 -12.90
N GLY A 105 11.01 -12.34 -13.63
CA GLY A 105 12.26 -11.79 -13.13
C GLY A 105 13.03 -11.00 -14.17
N PRO A 106 14.27 -10.59 -13.92
CA PRO A 106 14.91 -10.70 -12.62
C PRO A 106 14.21 -9.78 -11.59
N CYS A 107 13.80 -10.34 -10.45
CA CYS A 107 13.16 -9.56 -9.39
C CYS A 107 14.15 -8.64 -8.66
N TRP A 108 15.42 -9.04 -8.59
CA TRP A 108 16.50 -8.26 -7.99
C TRP A 108 17.73 -8.30 -8.88
N PRO A 109 18.64 -7.33 -8.76
CA PRO A 109 19.93 -7.38 -9.45
C PRO A 109 20.65 -8.69 -9.19
N THR A 110 21.27 -9.27 -10.21
CA THR A 110 21.94 -10.55 -10.11
C THR A 110 23.19 -10.59 -10.95
N GLN A 111 24.29 -11.08 -10.37
CA GLN A 111 25.53 -11.35 -11.09
C GLN A 111 25.56 -12.77 -11.70
N SER A 112 24.48 -13.54 -11.54
CA SER A 112 24.44 -14.94 -11.98
C SER A 112 24.19 -15.11 -13.49
N LYS A 113 23.81 -14.04 -14.21
CA LYS A 113 23.64 -14.03 -15.66
C LYS A 113 24.46 -12.90 -16.27
N ALA A 114 25.31 -13.22 -17.25
CA ALA A 114 26.10 -12.22 -17.96
C ALA A 114 25.18 -11.26 -18.73
N GLY A 115 25.42 -9.95 -18.61
CA GLY A 115 24.68 -8.92 -19.34
C GLY A 115 23.44 -8.35 -18.64
N VAL A 116 23.04 -8.89 -17.48
CA VAL A 116 22.00 -8.29 -16.64
C VAL A 116 22.61 -7.18 -15.79
N THR A 117 22.12 -5.95 -15.96
CA THR A 117 22.49 -4.77 -15.18
C THR A 117 21.51 -4.54 -14.03
N ASP A 118 21.88 -3.67 -13.08
CA ASP A 118 20.98 -3.29 -11.97
C ASP A 118 19.67 -2.66 -12.48
N ASP A 119 19.70 -2.03 -13.67
CA ASP A 119 18.53 -1.38 -14.29
C ASP A 119 17.54 -2.38 -14.90
N ASP A 120 17.96 -3.64 -15.11
CA ASP A 120 17.10 -4.71 -15.64
C ASP A 120 16.27 -5.39 -14.55
N ALA A 121 16.54 -5.10 -13.27
CA ALA A 121 15.79 -5.65 -12.15
C ALA A 121 14.41 -5.01 -12.04
N LEU A 122 13.36 -5.84 -12.10
CA LEU A 122 11.98 -5.38 -11.98
C LEU A 122 11.66 -4.79 -10.61
N LEU A 123 12.37 -5.26 -9.56
CA LEU A 123 12.03 -5.06 -8.15
C LEU A 123 10.61 -5.60 -7.83
N PRO A 124 10.21 -5.69 -6.56
CA PRO A 124 8.87 -6.16 -6.23
C PRO A 124 7.73 -5.38 -6.91
N PRO A 125 7.77 -4.03 -7.03
CA PRO A 125 6.70 -3.28 -7.71
C PRO A 125 6.55 -3.64 -9.20
N GLY A 126 7.64 -3.67 -9.97
CA GLY A 126 7.58 -4.01 -11.39
C GLY A 126 7.14 -5.45 -11.62
N ALA A 127 7.64 -6.38 -10.81
CA ALA A 127 7.20 -7.78 -10.87
C ALA A 127 5.73 -7.97 -10.47
N ALA A 128 5.16 -7.11 -9.59
CA ALA A 128 3.75 -7.13 -9.23
C ALA A 128 2.83 -6.90 -10.43
N GLU A 129 3.18 -5.96 -11.31
CA GLU A 129 2.40 -5.68 -12.53
C GLU A 129 2.39 -6.86 -13.51
N VAL A 130 3.54 -7.53 -13.64
CA VAL A 130 3.68 -8.75 -14.45
C VAL A 130 2.81 -9.87 -13.86
N VAL A 131 2.89 -10.10 -12.55
CA VAL A 131 2.10 -11.16 -11.88
C VAL A 131 0.60 -10.88 -11.94
N ALA A 132 0.17 -9.63 -11.74
CA ALA A 132 -1.22 -9.24 -11.88
C ALA A 132 -1.78 -9.48 -13.29
N SER A 133 -0.91 -9.53 -14.30
CA SER A 133 -1.26 -9.77 -15.72
C SER A 133 -1.27 -11.25 -16.11
N LEU A 134 -0.94 -12.17 -15.19
CA LEU A 134 -0.95 -13.63 -15.42
C LEU A 134 -2.28 -14.31 -15.03
N VAL A 135 -3.36 -13.55 -15.01
CA VAL A 135 -4.72 -14.03 -14.78
C VAL A 135 -5.69 -13.31 -15.73
N ARG A 136 -6.68 -14.04 -16.25
CA ARG A 136 -7.76 -13.50 -17.08
C ARG A 136 -8.87 -12.93 -16.20
N ASP A 137 -9.67 -12.02 -16.74
CA ASP A 137 -10.93 -11.66 -16.09
C ASP A 137 -11.84 -12.91 -16.11
N PRO A 138 -12.47 -13.29 -14.99
CA PRO A 138 -13.39 -14.43 -14.95
C PRO A 138 -14.47 -14.41 -16.05
N LYS A 139 -14.88 -13.23 -16.53
CA LYS A 139 -15.86 -13.07 -17.61
C LYS A 139 -15.32 -13.45 -18.99
N ASP A 140 -14.01 -13.37 -19.18
CA ASP A 140 -13.33 -13.64 -20.44
C ASP A 140 -12.85 -15.09 -20.55
N VAL A 141 -13.05 -15.92 -19.50
CA VAL A 141 -12.61 -17.32 -19.46
C VAL A 141 -13.69 -18.22 -20.03
N ARG A 142 -13.40 -18.90 -21.14
CA ARG A 142 -14.32 -19.91 -21.69
C ARG A 142 -14.23 -21.23 -20.90
N PRO A 143 -15.30 -22.05 -20.88
CA PRO A 143 -15.25 -23.37 -20.25
C PRO A 143 -14.09 -24.22 -20.81
N GLY A 144 -13.19 -24.67 -19.93
CA GLY A 144 -12.02 -25.47 -20.29
C GLY A 144 -10.75 -24.66 -20.58
N GLU A 145 -10.82 -23.34 -20.65
CA GLU A 145 -9.63 -22.49 -20.76
C GLU A 145 -8.98 -22.25 -19.38
N ARG A 146 -7.67 -22.06 -19.42
CA ARG A 146 -6.89 -21.73 -18.22
C ARG A 146 -7.09 -20.27 -17.85
N ASN A 147 -7.65 -20.04 -16.66
CA ASN A 147 -7.83 -18.70 -16.11
C ASN A 147 -6.49 -18.05 -15.68
N ARG A 148 -5.60 -18.83 -15.07
CA ARG A 148 -4.37 -18.35 -14.45
C ARG A 148 -3.16 -19.16 -14.89
N LEU A 149 -2.05 -18.49 -15.17
CA LEU A 149 -0.77 -19.14 -15.41
C LEU A 149 0.05 -19.19 -14.10
N PRO A 150 0.35 -20.39 -13.56
CA PRO A 150 1.39 -20.54 -12.56
C PRO A 150 2.69 -19.80 -12.86
N CYS A 151 3.24 -19.16 -11.84
CA CYS A 151 4.44 -18.36 -11.94
C CYS A 151 5.36 -18.50 -10.73
N VAL A 152 6.66 -18.49 -11.01
CA VAL A 152 7.72 -18.46 -9.99
C VAL A 152 8.53 -17.18 -10.15
N LEU A 153 8.93 -16.58 -9.03
CA LEU A 153 9.78 -15.39 -9.02
C LEU A 153 11.24 -15.79 -9.13
N ILE A 154 12.03 -15.13 -9.97
CA ILE A 154 13.44 -15.48 -10.22
C ILE A 154 14.33 -14.23 -10.27
N GLY A 155 15.61 -14.40 -9.97
CA GLY A 155 16.65 -13.37 -10.14
C GLY A 155 16.96 -12.60 -8.85
N GLY A 156 18.18 -12.78 -8.34
CA GLY A 156 18.71 -12.09 -7.15
C GLY A 156 17.98 -12.36 -5.83
N ILE A 157 17.03 -13.30 -5.81
CA ILE A 157 16.28 -13.70 -4.62
C ILE A 157 17.18 -14.52 -3.69
N ASN A 158 17.18 -14.17 -2.41
CA ASN A 158 17.89 -14.87 -1.34
C ASN A 158 17.04 -14.91 -0.06
N ARG A 159 17.56 -15.49 1.03
CA ARG A 159 16.80 -15.64 2.28
C ARG A 159 16.26 -14.31 2.85
N HIS A 160 16.96 -13.19 2.61
CA HIS A 160 16.57 -11.88 3.11
C HIS A 160 15.50 -11.23 2.24
N THR A 161 15.55 -11.43 0.91
CA THR A 161 14.63 -10.78 -0.04
C THR A 161 13.43 -11.64 -0.43
N ALA A 162 13.49 -12.96 -0.27
CA ALA A 162 12.48 -13.90 -0.77
C ALA A 162 11.06 -13.55 -0.33
N MET A 163 10.90 -13.27 0.96
CA MET A 163 9.59 -12.98 1.50
C MET A 163 9.04 -11.62 1.06
N ARG A 164 9.87 -10.56 1.11
CA ARG A 164 9.52 -9.24 0.57
C ARG A 164 9.11 -9.32 -0.89
N THR A 165 9.79 -10.17 -1.67
CA THR A 165 9.48 -10.40 -3.08
C THR A 165 8.13 -11.08 -3.23
N LEU A 166 7.90 -12.20 -2.54
CA LEU A 166 6.62 -12.92 -2.58
C LEU A 166 5.43 -12.01 -2.23
N ARG A 167 5.58 -11.18 -1.19
CA ARG A 167 4.54 -10.24 -0.76
C ARG A 167 4.37 -9.05 -1.69
N GLY A 168 5.45 -8.36 -2.01
CA GLY A 168 5.41 -7.16 -2.84
C GLY A 168 4.89 -7.40 -4.24
N VAL A 169 5.06 -8.62 -4.74
CA VAL A 169 4.57 -9.04 -6.06
C VAL A 169 3.12 -9.55 -6.01
N SER A 170 2.60 -9.89 -4.84
CA SER A 170 1.22 -10.34 -4.68
C SER A 170 0.23 -9.17 -4.84
N THR A 171 -0.83 -9.40 -5.60
CA THR A 171 -1.89 -8.41 -5.84
C THR A 171 -3.25 -9.01 -5.54
N ARG A 172 -4.31 -8.19 -5.52
CA ARG A 172 -5.70 -8.69 -5.40
C ARG A 172 -6.12 -9.58 -6.57
N ARG A 173 -5.50 -9.43 -7.74
CA ARG A 173 -5.81 -10.23 -8.93
C ARG A 173 -5.10 -11.57 -8.90
N ASN A 174 -3.83 -11.56 -8.51
CA ASN A 174 -2.98 -12.74 -8.61
C ASN A 174 -1.78 -12.67 -7.65
N GLN A 175 -1.23 -13.83 -7.33
CA GLN A 175 -0.04 -13.98 -6.49
C GLN A 175 0.91 -15.03 -7.09
N PRO A 176 2.22 -15.02 -6.77
CA PRO A 176 3.16 -16.04 -7.22
C PRO A 176 2.91 -17.41 -6.58
N ASP A 177 3.34 -18.49 -7.23
CA ASP A 177 3.30 -19.85 -6.68
C ASP A 177 4.57 -20.20 -5.90
N GLY A 178 5.69 -19.51 -6.15
CA GLY A 178 6.95 -19.79 -5.47
C GLY A 178 8.10 -18.92 -5.95
N ILE A 179 9.32 -19.34 -5.59
CA ILE A 179 10.58 -18.69 -5.97
C ILE A 179 11.52 -19.69 -6.64
N ALA A 180 12.38 -19.21 -7.52
CA ALA A 180 13.49 -19.93 -8.10
C ALA A 180 14.81 -19.22 -7.72
N VAL A 181 15.75 -19.98 -7.16
CA VAL A 181 17.01 -19.46 -6.63
C VAL A 181 18.20 -20.27 -7.16
N ILE A 182 19.35 -19.61 -7.28
CA ILE A 182 20.62 -20.26 -7.67
C ILE A 182 21.64 -20.10 -6.52
N SER A 183 22.26 -18.92 -6.44
CA SER A 183 23.35 -18.64 -5.49
C SER A 183 22.94 -18.76 -4.02
N ALA A 184 21.66 -18.50 -3.70
CA ALA A 184 21.14 -18.61 -2.35
C ALA A 184 21.24 -20.04 -1.76
N ILE A 185 21.36 -21.07 -2.61
CA ILE A 185 21.60 -22.46 -2.20
C ILE A 185 22.98 -22.92 -2.66
N VAL A 186 23.28 -22.81 -3.96
CA VAL A 186 24.47 -23.42 -4.59
C VAL A 186 25.78 -22.83 -4.05
N SER A 187 25.78 -21.55 -3.67
CA SER A 187 26.98 -20.87 -3.16
C SER A 187 27.18 -21.07 -1.65
N ARG A 188 26.27 -21.76 -0.95
CA ARG A 188 26.35 -22.02 0.49
C ARG A 188 27.05 -23.34 0.78
N ARG A 189 27.90 -23.35 1.81
CA ARG A 189 28.54 -24.58 2.33
C ARG A 189 27.52 -25.55 2.95
N ASP A 190 26.39 -25.02 3.41
CA ASP A 190 25.30 -25.70 4.11
C ASP A 190 24.01 -25.70 3.28
N ALA A 191 24.09 -26.15 2.02
CA ALA A 191 22.98 -26.08 1.04
C ALA A 191 21.65 -26.67 1.55
N GLY A 192 21.68 -27.74 2.36
CA GLY A 192 20.47 -28.32 2.97
C GLY A 192 19.76 -27.36 3.93
N THR A 193 20.50 -26.67 4.79
CA THR A 193 19.97 -25.62 5.69
C THR A 193 19.41 -24.46 4.87
N ALA A 194 20.13 -24.02 3.83
CA ALA A 194 19.68 -22.96 2.94
C ALA A 194 18.36 -23.28 2.24
N ALA A 195 18.21 -24.51 1.75
CA ALA A 195 16.99 -24.98 1.12
C ALA A 195 15.82 -25.05 2.12
N GLN A 196 16.08 -25.51 3.36
CA GLN A 196 15.07 -25.58 4.41
C GLN A 196 14.60 -24.18 4.85
N GLU A 197 15.51 -23.22 4.94
CA GLU A 197 15.17 -21.80 5.18
C GLU A 197 14.21 -21.31 4.08
N LEU A 198 14.59 -21.38 2.81
CA LEU A 198 13.76 -20.89 1.71
C LEU A 198 12.43 -21.64 1.57
N ARG A 199 12.40 -22.95 1.81
CA ARG A 199 11.16 -23.73 1.84
C ARG A 199 10.20 -23.22 2.90
N THR A 200 10.70 -22.96 4.10
CA THR A 200 9.88 -22.44 5.21
C THR A 200 9.27 -21.10 4.83
N ILE A 201 10.02 -20.22 4.16
CA ILE A 201 9.51 -18.95 3.61
C ILE A 201 8.33 -19.19 2.66
N VAL A 202 8.51 -20.02 1.63
CA VAL A 202 7.47 -20.27 0.63
C VAL A 202 6.23 -20.92 1.23
N GLN A 203 6.39 -21.96 2.07
CA GLN A 203 5.27 -22.64 2.74
C GLN A 203 4.51 -21.70 3.66
N THR A 204 5.22 -20.81 4.33
CA THR A 204 4.61 -19.77 5.15
C THR A 204 3.78 -18.87 4.31
N PHE A 205 4.32 -18.34 3.20
CA PHE A 205 3.58 -17.48 2.29
C PHE A 205 2.32 -18.17 1.74
N GLN A 206 2.43 -19.43 1.32
CA GLN A 206 1.31 -20.19 0.74
C GLN A 206 0.24 -20.60 1.75
N SER A 207 0.60 -20.85 3.02
CA SER A 207 -0.37 -21.22 4.07
C SER A 207 -1.16 -20.03 4.61
N GLN A 208 -0.83 -18.80 4.18
CA GLN A 208 -1.54 -17.61 4.59
C GLN A 208 -2.81 -17.44 3.76
N GLU A 209 -3.89 -18.10 4.17
CA GLU A 209 -5.23 -17.64 3.76
C GLU A 209 -5.44 -16.21 4.27
N ALA A 210 -6.02 -15.36 3.43
CA ALA A 210 -6.56 -14.08 3.85
C ALA A 210 -7.63 -14.37 4.92
N GLN A 211 -7.27 -14.22 6.20
CA GLN A 211 -8.26 -14.36 7.26
C GLN A 211 -9.38 -13.34 7.00
N PRO A 212 -10.65 -13.78 6.98
CA PRO A 212 -11.77 -12.87 6.81
C PRO A 212 -11.73 -11.83 7.92
N CYS A 213 -11.75 -10.58 7.51
CA CYS A 213 -11.60 -9.43 8.39
C CYS A 213 -12.82 -9.31 9.32
N LYS A 214 -12.60 -9.08 10.62
CA LYS A 214 -13.64 -8.43 11.43
C LYS A 214 -13.78 -7.00 10.92
N SER A 215 -14.96 -6.61 10.43
CA SER A 215 -15.19 -5.21 10.07
C SER A 215 -15.08 -4.36 11.33
N TRP A 216 -14.15 -3.42 11.36
CA TRP A 216 -14.09 -2.41 12.40
C TRP A 216 -15.08 -1.30 12.08
N THR A 217 -15.98 -0.99 13.01
CA THR A 217 -16.65 0.32 12.98
C THR A 217 -15.70 1.37 13.55
N ILE A 218 -15.94 2.64 13.27
CA ILE A 218 -15.11 3.72 13.78
C ILE A 218 -15.25 3.85 15.29
N ASP A 219 -16.45 3.68 15.83
CA ASP A 219 -16.67 3.64 17.27
C ASP A 219 -15.84 2.54 17.94
N ALA A 220 -15.76 1.36 17.32
CA ALA A 220 -14.92 0.28 17.81
C ALA A 220 -13.42 0.62 17.75
N LEU A 221 -12.95 1.30 16.69
CA LEU A 221 -11.55 1.74 16.58
C LEU A 221 -11.21 2.81 17.62
N LEU A 222 -12.11 3.76 17.84
CA LEU A 222 -11.94 4.85 18.81
C LEU A 222 -11.97 4.30 20.24
N ALA A 223 -12.91 3.42 20.55
CA ALA A 223 -12.97 2.74 21.84
C ALA A 223 -11.69 1.93 22.10
N ALA A 224 -11.22 1.18 21.10
CA ALA A 224 -9.97 0.43 21.20
C ALA A 224 -8.75 1.36 21.37
N ALA A 225 -8.71 2.50 20.67
CA ALA A 225 -7.63 3.48 20.82
C ALA A 225 -7.64 4.13 22.21
N GLN A 226 -8.82 4.42 22.75
CA GLN A 226 -8.99 4.95 24.11
C GLN A 226 -8.58 3.93 25.18
N GLU A 227 -9.00 2.67 25.04
CA GLU A 227 -8.61 1.58 25.92
C GLU A 227 -7.09 1.39 25.89
N LEU A 228 -6.50 1.32 24.69
CA LEU A 228 -5.06 1.19 24.52
C LEU A 228 -4.30 2.36 25.15
N PHE A 229 -4.77 3.60 24.96
CA PHE A 229 -4.14 4.78 25.56
C PHE A 229 -4.22 4.76 27.07
N THR A 230 -5.35 4.32 27.64
CA THR A 230 -5.55 4.17 29.09
C THR A 230 -4.64 3.10 29.69
N ALA A 231 -4.34 2.04 28.93
CA ALA A 231 -3.42 0.98 29.33
C ALA A 231 -1.93 1.39 29.24
N HIS A 232 -1.61 2.38 28.39
CA HIS A 232 -0.24 2.83 28.06
C HIS A 232 0.20 4.09 28.81
N HIS A 233 -0.66 5.12 28.88
CA HIS A 233 -0.25 6.47 29.27
C HIS A 233 -0.46 6.74 30.75
N THR A 234 0.57 7.33 31.39
CA THR A 234 0.46 7.91 32.73
C THR A 234 0.33 9.43 32.62
N PRO A 235 -0.85 10.02 32.87
CA PRO A 235 -1.03 11.46 32.76
C PRO A 235 -0.16 12.23 33.75
N TYR A 236 0.39 13.35 33.31
CA TYR A 236 1.08 14.30 34.18
C TYR A 236 0.09 15.35 34.71
N ASP A 237 0.13 15.66 36.00
CA ASP A 237 -0.60 16.78 36.58
C ASP A 237 0.33 18.01 36.64
N PRO A 238 0.10 19.05 35.83
CA PRO A 238 0.95 20.23 35.79
C PRO A 238 0.80 21.12 37.04
N VAL A 239 -0.33 21.02 37.76
CA VAL A 239 -0.58 21.76 39.00
C VAL A 239 0.12 21.09 40.17
N ALA A 240 -0.04 19.77 40.32
CA ALA A 240 0.62 18.99 41.36
C ALA A 240 2.07 18.64 41.03
N ARG A 241 2.50 18.84 39.78
CA ARG A 241 3.84 18.57 39.23
C ARG A 241 4.31 17.14 39.42
N ARG A 242 3.40 16.19 39.22
CA ARG A 242 3.66 14.75 39.40
C ARG A 242 2.82 13.93 38.43
N ASP A 243 3.27 12.71 38.17
CA ASP A 243 2.46 11.71 37.51
C ASP A 243 1.21 11.41 38.36
N VAL A 244 0.05 11.37 37.72
CA VAL A 244 -1.22 11.01 38.34
C VAL A 244 -1.27 9.49 38.49
N GLU A 245 -1.90 9.03 39.57
CA GLU A 245 -2.20 7.61 39.73
C GLU A 245 -3.05 7.15 38.53
N SER A 246 -2.56 6.15 37.79
CA SER A 246 -3.14 5.73 36.52
C SER A 246 -3.32 4.21 36.47
N THR A 247 -4.22 3.75 35.62
CA THR A 247 -4.45 2.32 35.32
C THR A 247 -3.48 1.78 34.27
N ALA A 248 -2.46 2.57 33.89
CA ALA A 248 -1.46 2.18 32.93
C ALA A 248 -0.66 0.98 33.47
N HIS A 249 -0.63 -0.08 32.69
CA HIS A 249 0.01 -1.35 33.06
C HIS A 249 0.88 -1.91 31.92
N LEU A 250 0.83 -1.30 30.74
CA LEU A 250 1.73 -1.63 29.65
C LEU A 250 3.14 -1.10 29.94
N PRO A 251 4.19 -1.83 29.53
CA PRO A 251 5.55 -1.35 29.68
C PRO A 251 5.77 -0.11 28.82
N ARG A 252 6.55 0.86 29.33
CA ARG A 252 6.95 2.04 28.56
C ARG A 252 7.83 1.61 27.38
N PRO A 253 7.38 1.74 26.12
CA PRO A 253 8.13 1.24 24.99
C PRO A 253 9.38 2.07 24.76
N LEU A 254 10.52 1.39 24.57
CA LEU A 254 11.75 2.03 24.11
C LEU A 254 11.68 2.22 22.58
N VAL A 255 11.72 3.46 22.12
CA VAL A 255 11.65 3.84 20.70
C VAL A 255 13.03 4.26 20.22
N GLN A 256 13.69 3.39 19.44
CA GLN A 256 14.91 3.77 18.74
C GLN A 256 14.56 4.64 17.54
N THR A 257 15.19 5.79 17.43
CA THR A 257 14.97 6.71 16.32
C THR A 257 16.29 7.06 15.66
N ILE A 258 16.43 6.69 14.39
CA ILE A 258 17.51 7.17 13.52
C ILE A 258 16.95 8.38 12.77
N THR A 259 17.40 9.58 13.11
CA THR A 259 16.85 10.83 12.54
C THR A 259 17.89 11.94 12.46
N SER A 260 17.47 13.13 12.01
CA SER A 260 18.29 14.33 11.93
C SER A 260 18.56 14.97 13.29
N HIS A 261 19.75 15.56 13.46
CA HIS A 261 20.09 16.32 14.68
C HIS A 261 19.11 17.47 14.98
N VAL A 262 18.48 18.03 13.94
CA VAL A 262 17.48 19.11 14.07
C VAL A 262 16.20 18.62 14.77
N SER A 263 15.82 17.37 14.55
CA SER A 263 14.57 16.80 15.08
C SER A 263 14.76 16.00 16.36
N SER A 264 15.95 15.44 16.62
CA SER A 264 16.20 14.51 17.73
C SER A 264 15.71 15.01 19.09
N LYS A 265 15.99 16.26 19.46
CA LYS A 265 15.60 16.81 20.78
C LYS A 265 14.08 16.93 20.92
N ILE A 266 13.41 17.45 19.89
CA ILE A 266 11.95 17.66 19.93
C ILE A 266 11.25 16.31 19.93
N SER A 267 11.65 15.40 19.03
CA SER A 267 11.14 14.03 18.98
C SER A 267 11.34 13.29 20.30
N ALA A 268 12.51 13.41 20.95
CA ALA A 268 12.75 12.76 22.24
C ALA A 268 11.80 13.24 23.33
N ASN A 269 11.62 14.57 23.44
CA ASN A 269 10.72 15.14 24.45
C ASN A 269 9.25 14.78 24.19
N MET A 270 8.83 14.76 22.92
CA MET A 270 7.48 14.35 22.54
C MET A 270 7.21 12.87 22.85
N THR A 271 8.19 11.99 22.60
CA THR A 271 8.13 10.57 22.99
C THR A 271 8.01 10.39 24.50
N LEU A 272 8.76 11.17 25.29
CA LEU A 272 8.67 11.16 26.76
C LEU A 272 7.31 11.65 27.25
N ALA A 273 6.80 12.74 26.67
CA ALA A 273 5.47 13.27 26.99
C ALA A 273 4.37 12.23 26.70
N PHE A 274 4.58 11.36 25.71
CA PHE A 274 3.68 10.26 25.36
C PHE A 274 3.94 8.96 26.15
N SER A 275 4.54 9.04 27.35
CA SER A 275 4.85 7.89 28.23
C SER A 275 5.75 6.81 27.60
N ALA A 276 6.58 7.16 26.62
CA ALA A 276 7.55 6.25 26.00
C ALA A 276 9.00 6.69 26.27
N SER A 277 9.96 5.80 26.02
CA SER A 277 11.38 6.07 26.25
C SER A 277 12.13 6.24 24.92
N PRO A 278 12.74 7.40 24.62
CA PRO A 278 13.47 7.59 23.38
C PRO A 278 14.93 7.11 23.47
N ILE A 279 15.47 6.57 22.38
CA ILE A 279 16.91 6.43 22.16
C ILE A 279 17.29 6.88 20.74
N MET A 280 18.20 7.84 20.63
CA MET A 280 18.55 8.52 19.37
C MET A 280 19.85 7.98 18.77
N SER A 281 19.96 6.66 18.62
CA SER A 281 21.18 6.02 18.09
C SER A 281 21.05 5.61 16.63
N HIS A 282 22.06 5.99 15.85
CA HIS A 282 22.28 5.62 14.45
C HIS A 282 23.48 4.67 14.26
N GLN A 283 24.06 4.17 15.34
CA GLN A 283 25.30 3.37 15.27
C GLN A 283 25.01 1.93 14.86
N ALA A 284 25.58 1.49 13.74
CA ALA A 284 25.41 0.13 13.23
C ALA A 284 25.90 -0.94 14.22
N THR A 285 26.95 -0.65 14.98
CA THR A 285 27.60 -1.57 15.92
C THR A 285 26.75 -1.97 17.12
N GLU A 286 25.76 -1.15 17.51
CA GLU A 286 24.84 -1.46 18.61
C GLU A 286 23.41 -1.75 18.13
N ALA A 287 23.13 -1.62 16.83
CA ALA A 287 21.79 -1.78 16.26
C ALA A 287 21.16 -3.15 16.58
N GLU A 288 21.95 -4.24 16.55
CA GLU A 288 21.45 -5.56 16.91
C GLU A 288 21.08 -5.67 18.40
N ALA A 289 21.95 -5.18 19.30
CA ALA A 289 21.70 -5.22 20.73
C ALA A 289 20.53 -4.32 21.14
N LEU A 290 20.38 -3.16 20.50
CA LEU A 290 19.21 -2.30 20.70
C LEU A 290 17.93 -2.98 20.22
N SER A 291 17.99 -3.70 19.10
CA SER A 291 16.83 -4.41 18.57
C SER A 291 16.27 -5.45 19.55
N ASP A 292 17.07 -5.98 20.50
CA ASP A 292 16.60 -6.90 21.54
C ASP A 292 15.64 -6.21 22.54
N VAL A 293 15.89 -4.94 22.85
CA VAL A 293 15.23 -4.22 23.96
C VAL A 293 14.19 -3.19 23.50
N ILE A 294 14.27 -2.70 22.26
CA ILE A 294 13.32 -1.70 21.76
C ILE A 294 11.90 -2.30 21.62
N GLY A 295 10.89 -1.43 21.71
CA GLY A 295 9.51 -1.74 21.30
C GLY A 295 9.25 -1.36 19.84
N ALA A 296 9.90 -0.30 19.34
CA ALA A 296 9.76 0.17 17.96
C ALA A 296 11.04 0.83 17.45
N LEU A 297 11.22 0.80 16.12
CA LEU A 297 12.26 1.49 15.38
C LEU A 297 11.64 2.56 14.46
N VAL A 298 12.23 3.75 14.45
CA VAL A 298 11.89 4.84 13.52
C VAL A 298 13.10 5.09 12.62
N LEU A 299 12.90 4.90 11.32
CA LEU A 299 13.85 5.21 10.26
C LEU A 299 13.42 6.53 9.60
N ASN A 300 14.04 7.64 10.00
CA ASN A 300 13.75 8.95 9.44
C ASN A 300 14.94 9.45 8.64
N ILE A 301 14.75 9.61 7.33
CA ILE A 301 15.84 9.99 6.41
C ILE A 301 16.10 11.50 6.36
N GLY A 302 15.67 12.28 7.36
CA GLY A 302 15.87 13.73 7.39
C GLY A 302 17.34 14.14 7.20
N THR A 303 18.26 13.39 7.81
CA THR A 303 19.71 13.49 7.57
C THR A 303 20.24 12.12 7.16
N ILE A 304 20.89 12.04 5.99
CA ILE A 304 21.38 10.80 5.38
C ILE A 304 22.91 10.78 5.27
N SER A 305 23.59 10.99 6.40
CA SER A 305 25.05 10.79 6.46
C SER A 305 25.42 9.33 6.14
N PRO A 306 26.65 9.04 5.69
CA PRO A 306 27.11 7.66 5.50
C PRO A 306 26.84 6.75 6.70
N GLU A 307 27.14 7.23 7.90
CA GLU A 307 26.96 6.50 9.16
C GLU A 307 25.50 6.23 9.46
N SER A 308 24.62 7.22 9.24
CA SER A 308 23.18 7.03 9.43
C SER A 308 22.61 6.00 8.45
N ARG A 309 23.06 6.00 7.18
CA ARG A 309 22.61 5.03 6.18
C ARG A 309 23.06 3.62 6.52
N GLU A 310 24.31 3.47 6.97
CA GLU A 310 24.84 2.20 7.47
C GLU A 310 24.05 1.71 8.70
N GLY A 311 23.78 2.60 9.65
CA GLY A 311 22.96 2.30 10.82
C GLY A 311 21.55 1.83 10.46
N MET A 312 20.88 2.51 9.53
CA MET A 312 19.54 2.12 9.08
C MET A 312 19.53 0.77 8.37
N ALA A 313 20.54 0.49 7.53
CA ALA A 313 20.69 -0.77 6.81
C ALA A 313 20.88 -1.98 7.74
N VAL A 314 21.45 -1.79 8.93
CA VAL A 314 21.59 -2.84 9.96
C VAL A 314 20.38 -2.88 10.90
N ALA A 315 19.91 -1.73 11.37
CA ALA A 315 18.85 -1.65 12.37
C ALA A 315 17.50 -2.18 11.86
N GLY A 316 17.12 -1.87 10.62
CA GLY A 316 15.86 -2.33 10.04
C GLY A 316 15.73 -3.86 10.00
N PRO A 317 16.67 -4.58 9.37
CA PRO A 317 16.69 -6.04 9.39
C PRO A 317 16.82 -6.64 10.79
N ALA A 318 17.59 -6.01 11.69
CA ALA A 318 17.76 -6.48 13.07
C ALA A 318 16.47 -6.35 13.89
N ALA A 319 15.72 -5.27 13.71
CA ALA A 319 14.41 -5.04 14.29
C ALA A 319 13.38 -6.06 13.79
N ASN A 320 13.34 -6.29 12.48
CA ASN A 320 12.49 -7.34 11.89
C ASN A 320 12.83 -8.71 12.45
N ALA A 321 14.11 -9.08 12.58
CA ALA A 321 14.50 -10.38 13.11
C ALA A 321 14.00 -10.65 14.55
N ARG A 322 13.61 -9.61 15.28
CA ARG A 322 13.09 -9.66 16.66
C ARG A 322 11.63 -9.26 16.76
N GLY A 323 10.96 -9.17 15.61
CA GLY A 323 9.55 -8.82 15.52
C GLY A 323 9.23 -7.44 16.06
N LYS A 324 10.10 -6.46 15.86
CA LYS A 324 9.84 -5.08 16.30
C LYS A 324 9.13 -4.30 15.20
N THR A 325 8.24 -3.40 15.60
CA THR A 325 7.58 -2.49 14.65
C THR A 325 8.58 -1.51 14.05
N VAL A 326 8.45 -1.21 12.76
CA VAL A 326 9.32 -0.27 12.04
C VAL A 326 8.48 0.81 11.38
N VAL A 327 8.76 2.08 11.71
CA VAL A 327 8.17 3.26 11.05
C VAL A 327 9.20 3.87 10.11
N LEU A 328 8.82 4.07 8.85
CA LEU A 328 9.63 4.79 7.87
C LEU A 328 9.05 6.18 7.63
N ASP A 329 9.91 7.19 7.79
CA ASP A 329 9.62 8.59 7.46
C ASP A 329 10.55 9.02 6.31
N PRO A 330 10.07 8.98 5.05
CA PRO A 330 10.85 9.19 3.83
C PRO A 330 11.10 10.69 3.56
N VAL A 331 11.47 11.45 4.61
CA VAL A 331 11.62 12.91 4.59
C VAL A 331 12.40 13.41 3.37
N GLY A 332 11.72 14.15 2.51
CA GLY A 332 12.30 14.75 1.31
C GLY A 332 12.79 13.71 0.28
N ALA A 333 12.21 12.50 0.24
CA ALA A 333 12.58 11.46 -0.73
C ALA A 333 12.59 11.96 -2.19
N GLY A 334 11.67 12.88 -2.53
CA GLY A 334 11.59 13.49 -3.86
C GLY A 334 12.63 14.59 -4.13
N ALA A 335 13.39 15.03 -3.12
CA ALA A 335 14.32 16.15 -3.26
C ALA A 335 15.66 15.75 -3.91
N SER A 336 16.08 14.48 -3.84
CA SER A 336 17.32 14.03 -4.49
C SER A 336 17.33 12.53 -4.79
N LYS A 337 18.08 12.13 -5.83
CA LYS A 337 18.28 10.72 -6.19
C LYS A 337 18.86 9.89 -5.05
N LEU A 338 19.74 10.48 -4.24
CA LEU A 338 20.34 9.78 -3.10
C LEU A 338 19.27 9.43 -2.06
N ARG A 339 18.41 10.40 -1.68
CA ARG A 339 17.31 10.16 -0.73
C ARG A 339 16.36 9.09 -1.24
N TYR A 340 15.94 9.20 -2.51
CA TYR A 340 15.08 8.20 -3.14
C TYR A 340 15.68 6.79 -3.11
N ARG A 341 16.95 6.63 -3.54
CA ARG A 341 17.64 5.34 -3.51
C ARG A 341 17.78 4.76 -2.10
N THR A 342 18.03 5.60 -1.10
CA THR A 342 18.07 5.17 0.31
C THR A 342 16.71 4.65 0.76
N VAL A 343 15.61 5.35 0.47
CA VAL A 343 14.25 4.88 0.80
C VAL A 343 13.94 3.54 0.12
N GLN A 344 14.29 3.41 -1.16
CA GLN A 344 14.10 2.14 -1.88
C GLN A 344 14.90 1.00 -1.23
N SER A 345 16.18 1.21 -0.90
CA SER A 345 17.00 0.20 -0.20
C SER A 345 16.38 -0.18 1.15
N LEU A 346 15.88 0.78 1.94
CA LEU A 346 15.21 0.47 3.21
C LEU A 346 13.92 -0.34 3.03
N LEU A 347 13.04 0.04 2.10
CA LEU A 347 11.81 -0.72 1.79
C LEU A 347 12.09 -2.11 1.24
N ASN A 348 13.27 -2.30 0.64
CA ASN A 348 13.72 -3.56 0.07
C ASN A 348 14.33 -4.50 1.12
N GLU A 349 15.07 -3.95 2.07
CA GLU A 349 15.81 -4.71 3.09
C GLU A 349 15.00 -4.87 4.39
N THR A 350 14.01 -4.01 4.62
CA THR A 350 13.23 -3.94 5.85
C THR A 350 11.73 -3.99 5.54
N GLN A 351 11.01 -4.95 6.14
CA GLN A 351 9.56 -4.90 6.19
C GLN A 351 9.09 -3.78 7.11
N VAL A 352 8.73 -2.64 6.51
CA VAL A 352 8.19 -1.50 7.24
C VAL A 352 6.77 -1.82 7.72
N THR A 353 6.47 -1.48 8.98
CA THR A 353 5.13 -1.61 9.57
C THR A 353 4.24 -0.43 9.19
N LEU A 354 4.78 0.79 9.23
CA LEU A 354 4.07 2.01 8.85
C LEU A 354 4.95 2.97 8.05
N ILE A 355 4.45 3.45 6.92
CA ILE A 355 5.07 4.50 6.11
C ILE A 355 4.34 5.81 6.42
N LYS A 356 5.05 6.79 6.98
CA LYS A 356 4.50 8.13 7.28
C LYS A 356 5.12 9.15 6.35
N GLY A 357 4.34 9.88 5.57
CA GLY A 357 4.84 10.95 4.72
C GLY A 357 3.83 12.05 4.47
N ASN A 358 4.26 13.14 3.86
CA ASN A 358 3.33 14.12 3.29
C ASN A 358 2.80 13.66 1.92
N ALA A 359 1.87 14.41 1.32
CA ALA A 359 1.27 14.07 0.03
C ALA A 359 2.29 13.87 -1.10
N ALA A 360 3.36 14.68 -1.17
CA ALA A 360 4.38 14.54 -2.20
C ALA A 360 5.25 13.28 -2.01
N GLU A 361 5.61 12.95 -0.77
CA GLU A 361 6.39 11.76 -0.43
C GLU A 361 5.59 10.48 -0.67
N ILE A 362 4.34 10.44 -0.21
CA ILE A 362 3.44 9.31 -0.44
C ILE A 362 3.13 9.16 -1.94
N GLY A 363 2.90 10.27 -2.64
CA GLY A 363 2.71 10.29 -4.09
C GLY A 363 3.90 9.69 -4.82
N LEU A 364 5.11 10.12 -4.49
CA LEU A 364 6.35 9.60 -5.08
C LEU A 364 6.50 8.08 -4.87
N LEU A 365 6.28 7.60 -3.64
CA LEU A 365 6.41 6.17 -3.33
C LEU A 365 5.32 5.33 -4.00
N ALA A 366 4.12 5.89 -4.19
CA ALA A 366 3.03 5.25 -4.92
C ALA A 366 3.18 5.33 -6.45
N GLY A 367 4.20 6.02 -6.97
CA GLY A 367 4.40 6.24 -8.42
C GLY A 367 3.49 7.30 -9.04
N SER A 368 2.88 8.17 -8.24
CA SER A 368 2.06 9.29 -8.69
C SER A 368 2.89 10.58 -8.80
N ASN A 369 2.58 11.39 -9.82
CA ASN A 369 3.23 12.68 -10.08
C ASN A 369 2.33 13.90 -9.78
N GLU A 370 1.17 13.70 -9.16
CA GLU A 370 0.18 14.76 -8.90
C GLU A 370 0.63 15.78 -7.86
N ALA A 371 1.32 15.33 -6.80
CA ALA A 371 1.91 16.18 -5.77
C ALA A 371 3.42 16.26 -5.95
N ARG A 372 3.98 17.47 -5.94
CA ARG A 372 5.42 17.70 -6.12
C ARG A 372 6.06 18.14 -4.81
N ALA A 373 7.27 17.63 -4.56
CA ALA A 373 8.08 18.04 -3.42
C ALA A 373 8.68 19.43 -3.65
N GLN A 374 8.60 20.31 -2.65
CA GLN A 374 9.35 21.56 -2.56
C GLN A 374 10.21 21.50 -1.28
N GLY A 375 11.36 20.84 -1.35
CA GLY A 375 12.15 20.53 -0.16
C GLY A 375 11.49 19.43 0.67
N VAL A 376 11.16 19.71 1.93
CA VAL A 376 10.38 18.80 2.81
C VAL A 376 8.88 19.10 2.80
N ASP A 377 8.48 20.19 2.14
CA ASP A 377 7.08 20.59 2.02
C ASP A 377 6.46 20.04 0.72
N SER A 378 5.13 19.96 0.67
CA SER A 378 4.37 19.50 -0.50
C SER A 378 3.63 20.65 -1.18
N VAL A 379 3.57 20.62 -2.51
CA VAL A 379 2.74 21.54 -3.32
C VAL A 379 1.84 20.72 -4.27
N GLY A 380 0.55 21.03 -4.28
CA GLY A 380 -0.47 20.41 -5.13
C GLY A 380 -1.58 19.72 -4.33
N THR A 381 -2.76 19.55 -4.95
CA THR A 381 -3.91 18.83 -4.39
C THR A 381 -4.03 17.49 -5.10
N LEU A 382 -4.10 16.39 -4.33
CA LEU A 382 -4.30 15.06 -4.88
C LEU A 382 -5.75 14.89 -5.34
N SER A 383 -5.95 14.32 -6.53
CA SER A 383 -7.28 14.09 -7.08
C SER A 383 -8.05 12.99 -6.32
N SER A 384 -7.32 11.97 -5.85
CA SER A 384 -7.89 10.83 -5.13
C SER A 384 -6.94 10.34 -4.01
N PRO A 385 -6.82 11.07 -2.89
CA PRO A 385 -5.91 10.74 -1.79
C PRO A 385 -6.20 9.36 -1.16
N VAL A 386 -7.48 8.99 -1.07
CA VAL A 386 -7.93 7.69 -0.52
C VAL A 386 -7.39 6.51 -1.35
N GLN A 387 -7.48 6.57 -2.68
CA GLN A 387 -6.96 5.49 -3.52
C GLN A 387 -5.44 5.41 -3.47
N LEU A 388 -4.77 6.56 -3.43
CA LEU A 388 -3.30 6.64 -3.35
C LEU A 388 -2.77 5.93 -2.10
N VAL A 389 -3.31 6.25 -0.91
CA VAL A 389 -2.85 5.64 0.34
C VAL A 389 -3.17 4.14 0.39
N LYS A 390 -4.34 3.73 -0.12
CA LYS A 390 -4.72 2.30 -0.19
C LYS A 390 -3.81 1.52 -1.14
N GLN A 391 -3.45 2.13 -2.27
CA GLN A 391 -2.53 1.53 -3.22
C GLN A 391 -1.17 1.30 -2.57
N LEU A 392 -0.57 2.34 -1.98
CA LEU A 392 0.76 2.22 -1.36
C LEU A 392 0.76 1.22 -0.20
N ALA A 393 -0.26 1.26 0.67
CA ALA A 393 -0.37 0.34 1.80
C ALA A 393 -0.41 -1.13 1.35
N ARG A 394 -1.12 -1.42 0.25
CA ARG A 394 -1.17 -2.76 -0.34
C ARG A 394 0.13 -3.14 -1.03
N GLN A 395 0.74 -2.22 -1.78
CA GLN A 395 2.00 -2.45 -2.49
C GLN A 395 3.13 -2.81 -1.51
N GLU A 396 3.21 -2.11 -0.38
CA GLU A 396 4.26 -2.30 0.61
C GLU A 396 3.89 -3.30 1.72
N GLY A 397 2.61 -3.68 1.81
CA GLY A 397 2.11 -4.53 2.89
C GLY A 397 2.28 -3.87 4.27
N ALA A 398 2.05 -2.56 4.33
CA ALA A 398 2.31 -1.69 5.48
C ALA A 398 1.11 -0.77 5.74
N LEU A 399 1.01 -0.23 6.96
CA LEU A 399 0.15 0.91 7.22
C LEU A 399 0.70 2.12 6.47
N VAL A 400 -0.17 3.00 6.01
CA VAL A 400 0.22 4.29 5.43
C VAL A 400 -0.46 5.41 6.20
N LEU A 401 0.34 6.38 6.65
CA LEU A 401 -0.11 7.64 7.23
C LEU A 401 0.34 8.79 6.33
N MET A 402 -0.60 9.35 5.57
CA MET A 402 -0.36 10.55 4.77
C MET A 402 -0.82 11.78 5.54
N THR A 403 0.13 12.64 5.88
CA THR A 403 -0.13 13.86 6.65
C THR A 403 -0.48 15.06 5.77
N GLY A 404 -1.33 15.96 6.28
CA GLY A 404 -1.75 17.17 5.57
C GLY A 404 -2.76 18.02 6.35
N GLU A 405 -3.58 18.81 5.65
CA GLU A 405 -4.77 19.44 6.26
C GLU A 405 -5.80 18.38 6.67
N THR A 406 -5.90 17.32 5.88
CA THR A 406 -6.56 16.07 6.26
C THR A 406 -5.50 14.98 6.28
N ASP A 407 -5.35 14.33 7.43
CA ASP A 407 -4.50 13.16 7.58
C ASP A 407 -5.27 11.90 7.15
N TYR A 408 -4.62 11.02 6.40
CA TYR A 408 -5.19 9.74 5.96
C TYR A 408 -4.38 8.58 6.52
N LEU A 409 -5.00 7.74 7.34
CA LEU A 409 -4.41 6.53 7.92
C LEU A 409 -5.10 5.29 7.35
N THR A 410 -4.35 4.30 6.86
CA THR A 410 -4.92 3.11 6.24
C THR A 410 -4.09 1.85 6.44
N ASP A 411 -4.76 0.70 6.45
CA ASP A 411 -4.18 -0.64 6.34
C ASP A 411 -4.24 -1.21 4.90
N GLY A 412 -4.66 -0.39 3.94
CA GLY A 412 -4.92 -0.78 2.56
C GLY A 412 -6.37 -1.14 2.28
N ASP A 413 -7.19 -1.44 3.29
CA ASP A 413 -8.61 -1.77 3.11
C ASP A 413 -9.52 -0.70 3.69
N VAL A 414 -9.28 -0.33 4.95
CA VAL A 414 -9.95 0.74 5.69
C VAL A 414 -9.12 2.02 5.56
N VAL A 415 -9.79 3.16 5.40
CA VAL A 415 -9.14 4.48 5.41
C VAL A 415 -9.84 5.34 6.44
N ILE A 416 -9.05 5.93 7.32
CA ILE A 416 -9.48 6.89 8.33
C ILE A 416 -8.99 8.26 7.87
N ALA A 417 -9.91 9.21 7.74
CA ALA A 417 -9.58 10.61 7.45
C ALA A 417 -9.77 11.44 8.73
N SER A 418 -8.71 12.12 9.18
CA SER A 418 -8.73 13.01 10.34
C SER A 418 -8.47 14.44 9.90
N ARG A 419 -9.28 15.38 10.39
CA ARG A 419 -9.07 16.83 10.21
C ARG A 419 -8.60 17.52 11.48
N CYS A 420 -8.18 16.73 12.47
CA CYS A 420 -7.70 17.26 13.73
C CYS A 420 -6.31 17.88 13.52
N GLY A 421 -6.03 18.99 14.19
CA GLY A 421 -4.69 19.59 14.25
C GLY A 421 -4.68 21.11 14.21
N SER A 422 -3.48 21.69 14.11
CA SER A 422 -3.33 23.15 14.06
C SER A 422 -2.39 23.57 12.93
N PRO A 423 -2.70 24.65 12.18
CA PRO A 423 -1.76 25.27 11.25
C PRO A 423 -0.42 25.66 11.90
N LEU A 424 -0.39 25.86 13.22
CA LEU A 424 0.86 26.13 13.96
C LEU A 424 1.85 24.96 13.93
N LEU A 425 1.39 23.73 13.67
CA LEU A 425 2.28 22.56 13.48
C LEU A 425 3.22 22.75 12.28
N GLY A 426 2.78 23.43 11.22
CA GLY A 426 3.61 23.79 10.07
C GLY A 426 4.55 24.97 10.30
N ARG A 427 4.50 25.59 11.50
CA ARG A 427 5.36 26.73 11.88
C ARG A 427 6.47 26.35 12.85
N ILE A 428 6.57 25.07 13.23
CA ILE A 428 7.64 24.53 14.08
C ILE A 428 8.32 23.39 13.33
N THR A 429 9.65 23.32 13.42
CA THR A 429 10.41 22.21 12.86
C THR A 429 10.13 20.89 13.60
N ALA A 430 10.33 19.76 12.92
CA ALA A 430 10.28 18.42 13.50
C ALA A 430 8.93 17.95 14.07
N THR A 431 7.82 18.66 13.81
CA THR A 431 6.47 18.21 14.20
C THR A 431 6.10 16.90 13.50
N GLY A 432 6.33 16.82 12.17
CA GLY A 432 6.16 15.58 11.41
C GLY A 432 7.05 14.44 11.90
N CYS A 433 8.32 14.70 12.21
CA CYS A 433 9.23 13.68 12.76
C CYS A 433 8.77 13.20 14.15
N SER A 434 8.25 14.11 14.98
CA SER A 434 7.75 13.81 16.32
C SER A 434 6.50 12.94 16.28
N LEU A 435 5.59 13.22 15.33
CA LEU A 435 4.44 12.36 15.05
C LEU A 435 4.89 10.94 14.68
N GLY A 436 5.96 10.80 13.88
CA GLY A 436 6.54 9.49 13.58
C GLY A 436 6.97 8.70 14.83
N CYS A 437 7.60 9.36 15.80
CA CYS A 437 7.98 8.73 17.07
C CYS A 437 6.80 8.38 17.96
N ILE A 438 5.78 9.25 18.03
CA ILE A 438 4.55 9.00 18.82
C ILE A 438 3.75 7.83 18.22
N VAL A 439 3.61 7.79 16.90
CA VAL A 439 2.97 6.68 16.19
C VAL A 439 3.75 5.38 16.40
N ALA A 440 5.09 5.43 16.38
CA ALA A 440 5.92 4.25 16.70
C ALA A 440 5.73 3.75 18.13
N ALA A 441 5.64 4.66 19.11
CA ALA A 441 5.30 4.30 20.48
C ALA A 441 3.91 3.65 20.58
N GLY A 442 2.92 4.20 19.87
CA GLY A 442 1.57 3.63 19.81
C GLY A 442 1.52 2.25 19.16
N LEU A 443 2.30 2.03 18.09
CA LEU A 443 2.46 0.71 17.47
C LEU A 443 3.06 -0.31 18.45
N ALA A 444 4.09 0.07 19.20
CA ALA A 444 4.68 -0.80 20.23
C ALA A 444 3.70 -1.11 21.38
N ALA A 445 2.90 -0.12 21.81
CA ALA A 445 1.87 -0.32 22.81
C ALA A 445 0.79 -1.30 22.31
N ALA A 446 0.29 -1.12 21.09
CA ALA A 446 -0.67 -2.04 20.46
C ALA A 446 -0.07 -3.45 20.34
N GLN A 447 1.19 -3.54 19.94
CA GLN A 447 1.90 -4.82 19.85
C GLN A 447 1.91 -5.57 21.19
N ALA A 448 2.24 -4.87 22.29
CA ALA A 448 2.25 -5.44 23.63
C ALA A 448 0.84 -5.82 24.11
N HIS A 449 -0.12 -4.92 23.94
CA HIS A 449 -1.51 -5.07 24.42
C HIS A 449 -2.26 -6.23 23.75
N TYR A 450 -2.13 -6.35 22.42
CA TYR A 450 -2.79 -7.40 21.64
C TYR A 450 -1.91 -8.66 21.47
N HIS A 451 -0.78 -8.75 22.18
CA HIS A 451 0.17 -9.87 22.10
C HIS A 451 0.59 -10.21 20.66
N ILE A 452 0.84 -9.17 19.86
CA ILE A 452 1.10 -9.32 18.43
C ILE A 452 2.53 -9.81 18.24
N THR A 453 2.65 -11.03 17.74
CA THR A 453 3.91 -11.60 17.28
C THR A 453 4.18 -11.12 15.86
N LEU A 454 4.78 -9.94 15.76
CA LEU A 454 5.43 -9.49 14.54
C LEU A 454 6.76 -10.19 14.33
N GLY A 455 7.17 -11.12 15.21
CA GLY A 455 8.31 -12.01 15.00
C GLY A 455 8.75 -13.05 16.01
N ASP A 456 9.73 -13.87 15.59
CA ASP A 456 10.36 -14.97 16.33
C ASP A 456 11.83 -15.10 15.91
N ALA A 457 12.75 -15.10 16.87
CA ALA A 457 14.20 -15.23 16.68
C ALA A 457 14.62 -16.49 15.86
N GLN A 458 13.80 -17.55 15.84
CA GLN A 458 14.00 -18.76 15.03
C GLN A 458 13.27 -18.73 13.69
N THR A 459 12.04 -18.21 13.61
CA THR A 459 11.21 -18.29 12.40
C THR A 459 11.08 -16.99 11.58
N GLN A 460 11.58 -15.86 12.05
CA GLN A 460 11.47 -14.58 11.30
C GLN A 460 12.59 -14.17 10.39
N ARG A 461 13.64 -14.99 10.33
CA ARG A 461 14.41 -15.05 9.07
C ARG A 461 13.59 -15.68 7.93
N LEU A 462 12.40 -16.23 8.24
CA LEU A 462 11.58 -17.06 7.35
C LEU A 462 10.12 -16.58 7.18
N HIS A 463 9.66 -15.59 7.96
CA HIS A 463 8.29 -15.08 7.96
C HIS A 463 8.32 -13.55 8.03
N PRO A 464 7.66 -12.80 7.14
CA PRO A 464 7.52 -11.37 7.32
C PRO A 464 6.42 -11.16 8.37
N PRO A 465 6.49 -10.10 9.18
CA PRO A 465 5.35 -9.73 10.00
C PRO A 465 4.10 -9.59 9.13
N ARG A 466 2.98 -10.24 9.50
CA ARG A 466 1.68 -9.85 8.94
C ARG A 466 1.39 -8.44 9.46
N LEU A 467 0.79 -7.58 8.64
CA LEU A 467 0.20 -6.38 9.19
C LEU A 467 -1.03 -6.79 10.01
N HIS A 468 -0.89 -6.71 11.33
CA HIS A 468 -2.00 -6.91 12.25
C HIS A 468 -2.82 -5.63 12.28
N ARG A 469 -4.12 -5.72 11.98
CA ARG A 469 -4.99 -4.54 11.94
C ARG A 469 -5.11 -3.88 13.30
N GLU A 470 -4.87 -4.60 14.38
CA GLU A 470 -4.74 -4.07 15.72
C GLU A 470 -3.61 -3.02 15.84
N LEU A 471 -2.59 -3.07 14.98
CA LEU A 471 -1.57 -2.01 14.89
C LEU A 471 -2.13 -0.70 14.32
N LEU A 472 -3.21 -0.75 13.52
CA LEU A 472 -3.94 0.44 13.09
C LEU A 472 -4.48 1.21 14.31
N VAL A 473 -4.90 0.51 15.36
CA VAL A 473 -5.35 1.13 16.63
C VAL A 473 -4.22 1.91 17.28
N GLY A 474 -3.01 1.33 17.35
CA GLY A 474 -1.83 2.00 17.88
C GLY A 474 -1.41 3.23 17.08
N ALA A 475 -1.46 3.14 15.74
CA ALA A 475 -1.19 4.26 14.87
C ALA A 475 -2.25 5.38 14.99
N LEU A 476 -3.53 5.00 15.07
CA LEU A 476 -4.65 5.91 15.25
C LEU A 476 -4.55 6.64 16.59
N MET A 477 -4.26 5.91 17.67
CA MET A 477 -4.03 6.47 19.00
C MET A 477 -2.93 7.55 18.98
N GLY A 478 -1.77 7.23 18.39
CA GLY A 478 -0.67 8.19 18.28
C GLY A 478 -1.04 9.43 17.45
N LEU A 479 -1.73 9.24 16.32
CA LEU A 479 -2.20 10.33 15.47
C LEU A 479 -3.18 11.26 16.19
N LEU A 480 -4.23 10.69 16.80
CA LEU A 480 -5.29 11.47 17.45
C LEU A 480 -4.77 12.21 18.68
N VAL A 481 -3.99 11.56 19.55
CA VAL A 481 -3.43 12.24 20.72
C VAL A 481 -2.56 13.43 20.30
N PHE A 482 -1.72 13.27 19.27
CA PHE A 482 -0.87 14.36 18.80
C PHE A 482 -1.69 15.52 18.21
N THR A 483 -2.64 15.22 17.32
CA THR A 483 -3.42 16.23 16.59
C THR A 483 -4.44 16.94 17.47
N VAL A 484 -5.15 16.22 18.35
CA VAL A 484 -6.08 16.81 19.32
C VAL A 484 -5.31 17.65 20.35
N SER A 485 -4.13 17.21 20.80
CA SER A 485 -3.27 18.03 21.68
C SER A 485 -2.83 19.33 20.99
N ALA A 486 -2.56 19.29 19.68
CA ALA A 486 -2.20 20.46 18.90
C ALA A 486 -3.34 21.48 18.78
N GLU A 487 -4.57 21.04 18.55
CA GLU A 487 -5.73 21.94 18.55
C GLU A 487 -5.90 22.64 19.89
N ARG A 488 -5.84 21.86 20.97
CA ARG A 488 -6.01 22.36 22.33
C ARG A 488 -4.92 23.34 22.71
N ALA A 489 -3.67 22.97 22.46
CA ALA A 489 -2.53 23.83 22.70
C ALA A 489 -2.67 25.15 21.91
N ALA A 490 -3.12 25.10 20.65
CA ALA A 490 -3.33 26.30 19.86
C ALA A 490 -4.48 27.19 20.38
N ALA A 491 -5.49 26.60 21.03
CA ALA A 491 -6.63 27.32 21.61
C ALA A 491 -6.31 27.97 22.98
N LEU A 492 -5.17 27.65 23.60
CA LEU A 492 -4.80 28.20 24.90
C LEU A 492 -4.50 29.71 24.83
N PRO A 493 -5.07 30.54 25.73
CA PRO A 493 -4.87 32.00 25.71
C PRO A 493 -3.40 32.47 25.79
N GLN A 494 -2.54 31.67 26.41
CA GLN A 494 -1.12 31.94 26.54
C GLN A 494 -0.31 31.64 25.27
N VAL A 495 -0.88 30.91 24.29
CA VAL A 495 -0.20 30.60 23.03
C VAL A 495 -0.38 31.76 22.06
N ARG A 496 0.74 32.45 21.78
CA ARG A 496 0.80 33.65 20.94
C ARG A 496 1.51 33.42 19.60
N GLY A 497 2.00 32.21 19.36
CA GLY A 497 2.78 31.85 18.18
C GLY A 497 3.61 30.59 18.39
N PRO A 498 4.49 30.25 17.43
CA PRO A 498 5.19 28.95 17.39
C PRO A 498 6.07 28.70 18.63
N GLY A 499 6.71 29.75 19.17
CA GLY A 499 7.58 29.63 20.34
C GLY A 499 6.84 29.24 21.63
N THR A 500 5.62 29.75 21.84
CA THR A 500 4.75 29.38 22.97
C THR A 500 3.91 28.14 22.70
N PHE A 501 3.68 27.82 21.42
CA PHE A 501 2.91 26.66 21.01
C PHE A 501 3.65 25.34 21.26
N LEU A 502 4.97 25.26 20.99
CA LEU A 502 5.74 24.03 21.19
C LEU A 502 5.72 23.54 22.66
N PRO A 503 5.99 24.38 23.68
CA PRO A 503 5.86 23.97 25.07
C PRO A 503 4.43 23.58 25.44
N ALA A 504 3.43 24.34 24.98
CA ALA A 504 2.03 24.03 25.25
C ALA A 504 1.59 22.69 24.65
N LEU A 505 2.08 22.35 23.45
CA LEU A 505 1.83 21.05 22.82
C LEU A 505 2.44 19.90 23.64
N LEU A 506 3.67 20.07 24.13
CA LEU A 506 4.31 19.07 25.00
C LEU A 506 3.48 18.84 26.26
N ASP A 507 3.02 19.91 26.90
CA ASP A 507 2.20 19.83 28.11
C ASP A 507 0.83 19.18 27.83
N GLU A 508 0.15 19.54 26.74
CA GLU A 508 -1.14 18.91 26.38
C GLU A 508 -1.01 17.42 26.08
N ILE A 509 0.10 16.97 25.46
CA ILE A 509 0.37 15.54 25.26
C ILE A 509 0.61 14.84 26.60
N ALA A 510 1.44 15.42 27.47
CA ALA A 510 1.75 14.83 28.79
C ALA A 510 0.50 14.73 29.68
N CYS A 511 -0.38 15.73 29.63
CA CYS A 511 -1.59 15.82 30.44
C CYS A 511 -2.83 15.22 29.74
N PHE A 512 -2.64 14.50 28.63
CA PHE A 512 -3.76 14.08 27.79
C PHE A 512 -4.67 13.10 28.54
N ASP A 513 -5.97 13.38 28.53
CA ASP A 513 -7.01 12.55 29.13
C ASP A 513 -7.66 11.67 28.05
N PRO A 514 -7.67 10.33 28.21
CA PRO A 514 -8.29 9.40 27.26
C PRO A 514 -9.74 9.74 26.93
N GLY A 515 -10.52 10.28 27.87
CA GLY A 515 -11.92 10.67 27.66
C GLY A 515 -12.10 11.73 26.56
N ARG A 516 -11.03 12.45 26.21
CA ARG A 516 -11.05 13.49 25.16
C ARG A 516 -11.09 12.93 23.74
N LEU A 517 -10.67 11.68 23.53
CA LEU A 517 -10.73 11.05 22.20
C LEU A 517 -12.17 10.91 21.72
N ALA A 518 -13.09 10.50 22.60
CA ALA A 518 -14.51 10.36 22.29
C ALA A 518 -15.21 11.72 22.05
N ALA A 519 -14.76 12.78 22.74
CA ALA A 519 -15.36 14.11 22.64
C ALA A 519 -14.95 14.89 21.37
N SER A 520 -13.93 14.42 20.65
CA SER A 520 -13.36 15.11 19.47
C SER A 520 -13.92 14.57 18.14
N VAL A 521 -14.88 13.64 18.19
CA VAL A 521 -15.47 12.97 17.03
C VAL A 521 -16.82 13.62 16.75
N GLU A 522 -16.89 14.48 15.72
CA GLU A 522 -18.17 14.92 15.18
C GLU A 522 -18.82 13.76 14.42
N ASP A 523 -19.96 13.28 14.92
CA ASP A 523 -20.81 12.31 14.22
C ASP A 523 -21.34 12.95 12.92
N LYS A 524 -20.63 12.73 11.81
CA LYS A 524 -21.07 13.10 10.46
C LYS A 524 -21.17 11.84 9.63
N GLN A 525 -22.40 11.34 9.50
CA GLN A 525 -22.78 10.15 8.73
C GLN A 525 -22.42 10.21 7.23
N ASP A 526 -22.00 11.36 6.70
CA ASP A 526 -21.82 11.59 5.27
C ASP A 526 -20.48 11.10 4.67
N TYR A 527 -19.53 10.63 5.50
CA TYR A 527 -18.22 10.16 5.01
C TYR A 527 -18.10 8.65 4.81
N TRP A 528 -19.16 7.89 5.09
CA TRP A 528 -19.05 6.44 5.33
C TRP A 528 -19.33 5.54 4.13
N ASP A 529 -19.81 6.09 3.02
CA ASP A 529 -20.02 5.30 1.81
C ASP A 529 -18.84 5.50 0.83
N ILE A 530 -17.79 4.70 1.05
CA ILE A 530 -16.63 4.64 0.15
C ILE A 530 -17.05 4.23 -1.27
N ASP A 531 -18.14 3.47 -1.44
CA ASP A 531 -18.65 3.12 -2.77
C ASP A 531 -19.38 4.31 -3.43
N ALA A 532 -20.03 5.19 -2.65
CA ALA A 532 -20.59 6.45 -3.14
C ALA A 532 -19.51 7.50 -3.47
N ILE A 533 -18.47 7.64 -2.64
CA ILE A 533 -17.32 8.54 -2.89
C ILE A 533 -16.50 8.05 -4.10
N LEU A 534 -16.42 6.73 -4.32
CA LEU A 534 -15.82 6.15 -5.53
C LEU A 534 -16.73 6.26 -6.75
N ALA A 535 -18.05 6.30 -6.57
CA ALA A 535 -19.00 6.62 -7.64
C ALA A 535 -18.92 8.11 -8.06
N GLU A 536 -18.58 9.02 -7.13
CA GLU A 536 -18.36 10.44 -7.41
C GLU A 536 -16.98 10.72 -8.06
N ASN A 537 -15.95 9.95 -7.73
CA ASN A 537 -14.56 10.16 -8.21
C ASN A 537 -14.11 9.24 -9.36
N GLN A 538 -15.01 8.54 -10.05
CA GLN A 538 -14.65 8.11 -11.41
C GLN A 538 -14.51 9.35 -12.27
N PRO A 539 -13.44 9.50 -13.07
CA PRO A 539 -13.43 10.47 -14.15
C PRO A 539 -14.54 10.04 -15.11
N ARG A 540 -15.74 10.59 -14.91
CA ARG A 540 -16.84 10.50 -15.84
C ARG A 540 -16.30 11.01 -17.16
N ALA A 541 -16.02 10.09 -18.06
CA ALA A 541 -15.56 10.34 -19.41
C ALA A 541 -16.67 11.05 -20.21
N TYR A 542 -16.92 12.31 -19.87
CA TYR A 542 -17.86 13.18 -20.57
C TYR A 542 -17.19 14.50 -21.02
N GLY A 543 -15.91 14.69 -20.73
CA GLY A 543 -15.14 15.88 -21.15
C GLY A 543 -15.01 16.05 -22.67
N PRO A 544 -14.64 15.02 -23.46
CA PRO A 544 -14.40 15.25 -24.89
C PRO A 544 -15.67 15.33 -25.74
N ARG A 545 -16.73 14.61 -25.36
CA ARG A 545 -17.95 14.46 -26.19
C ARG A 545 -19.00 15.54 -25.94
N VAL A 546 -19.11 16.06 -24.72
CA VAL A 546 -20.02 17.18 -24.40
C VAL A 546 -19.45 18.50 -24.90
N ARG A 547 -18.13 18.68 -24.82
CA ARG A 547 -17.42 19.85 -25.36
C ARG A 547 -17.53 19.93 -26.89
N ALA A 548 -17.38 18.80 -27.59
CA ALA A 548 -17.57 18.72 -29.04
C ALA A 548 -19.01 19.03 -29.50
N ALA A 549 -20.02 18.79 -28.67
CA ALA A 549 -21.42 19.12 -28.98
C ALA A 549 -21.76 20.60 -28.72
N LEU A 550 -21.14 21.21 -27.69
CA LEU A 550 -21.29 22.62 -27.34
C LEU A 550 -20.52 23.56 -28.29
N ASP A 551 -19.37 23.12 -28.80
CA ASP A 551 -18.55 23.87 -29.75
C ASP A 551 -19.18 24.00 -31.15
N ALA A 552 -20.17 23.15 -31.47
CA ALA A 552 -20.75 23.09 -32.82
C ALA A 552 -21.90 24.07 -33.06
N SER A 553 -22.47 24.74 -32.04
CA SER A 553 -23.70 25.54 -32.26
C SER A 553 -24.05 26.66 -31.25
N ALA A 554 -23.23 26.95 -30.24
CA ALA A 554 -23.55 28.01 -29.26
C ALA A 554 -22.60 29.23 -29.35
N PRO A 555 -23.11 30.47 -29.32
CA PRO A 555 -22.31 31.69 -29.22
C PRO A 555 -21.46 31.73 -27.93
N ALA A 556 -20.26 32.34 -28.00
CA ALA A 556 -19.23 32.27 -26.97
C ALA A 556 -19.64 32.83 -25.58
N ASP A 557 -20.62 33.72 -25.55
CA ASP A 557 -21.24 34.31 -24.36
C ASP A 557 -22.22 33.37 -23.64
N MET A 558 -22.75 32.36 -24.33
CA MET A 558 -23.66 31.36 -23.75
C MET A 558 -22.91 30.23 -23.03
N HIS A 559 -21.64 29.98 -23.40
CA HIS A 559 -20.78 28.97 -22.76
C HIS A 559 -20.51 29.28 -21.29
N GLU A 560 -20.14 30.53 -21.00
CA GLU A 560 -19.79 30.95 -19.63
C GLU A 560 -21.01 30.91 -18.69
N TRP A 561 -22.21 31.21 -19.22
CA TRP A 561 -23.45 31.15 -18.46
C TRP A 561 -23.93 29.71 -18.19
N LEU A 562 -23.82 28.81 -19.18
CA LEU A 562 -24.16 27.39 -19.02
C LEU A 562 -23.23 26.67 -18.04
N GLU A 563 -21.94 26.97 -18.06
CA GLU A 563 -20.96 26.42 -17.13
C GLU A 563 -21.22 26.87 -15.69
N ARG A 564 -21.54 28.15 -15.49
CA ARG A 564 -21.80 28.71 -14.15
C ARG A 564 -23.16 28.34 -13.57
N THR A 565 -24.20 28.27 -14.39
CA THR A 565 -25.60 28.21 -13.91
C THR A 565 -26.22 26.83 -14.05
N TYR A 566 -25.96 26.15 -15.17
CA TYR A 566 -26.63 24.89 -15.52
C TYR A 566 -25.93 23.68 -14.89
N LEU A 567 -24.60 23.56 -15.03
CA LEU A 567 -23.82 22.43 -14.50
C LEU A 567 -23.81 22.35 -12.96
N ALA A 568 -23.87 23.49 -12.27
CA ALA A 568 -23.93 23.54 -10.81
C ALA A 568 -25.29 23.06 -10.23
N ARG A 569 -26.34 22.98 -11.05
CA ARG A 569 -27.72 22.69 -10.60
C ARG A 569 -28.32 21.40 -11.18
N VAL A 570 -27.58 20.69 -12.04
CA VAL A 570 -28.00 19.41 -12.68
C VAL A 570 -28.51 18.35 -11.70
N PRO A 571 -27.90 18.13 -10.52
CA PRO A 571 -28.38 17.10 -9.59
C PRO A 571 -29.83 17.34 -9.12
N ARG A 572 -30.18 18.61 -8.85
CA ARG A 572 -31.51 19.01 -8.35
C ARG A 572 -32.61 19.01 -9.43
N ILE A 573 -32.24 19.29 -10.69
CA ILE A 573 -33.18 19.23 -11.83
C ILE A 573 -33.50 17.76 -12.19
N PHE A 574 -32.53 16.85 -11.99
CA PHE A 574 -32.75 15.42 -12.18
C PHE A 574 -33.73 14.86 -11.13
N GLU A 575 -33.62 15.26 -9.87
CA GLU A 575 -34.58 14.90 -8.81
C GLU A 575 -36.00 15.38 -9.10
N LEU A 576 -36.16 16.60 -9.62
CA LEU A 576 -37.46 17.13 -10.09
C LEU A 576 -38.06 16.31 -11.23
N SER A 577 -37.24 15.83 -12.17
CA SER A 577 -37.70 14.99 -13.29
C SER A 577 -38.17 13.60 -12.84
N VAL A 578 -37.61 13.08 -11.74
CA VAL A 578 -37.97 11.79 -11.14
C VAL A 578 -39.25 11.90 -10.31
N LEU A 579 -39.44 13.02 -9.58
CA LEU A 579 -40.65 13.31 -8.80
C LEU A 579 -41.89 13.58 -9.68
N LEU A 580 -41.72 14.16 -10.86
CA LEU A 580 -42.83 14.55 -11.75
C LEU A 580 -43.35 13.46 -12.68
N GLY A 581 -42.89 12.21 -12.52
CA GLY A 581 -43.46 10.97 -13.08
C GLY A 581 -44.17 11.05 -14.43
N ARG A 582 -43.52 10.54 -15.49
CA ARG A 582 -44.04 10.20 -16.84
C ARG A 582 -45.54 10.50 -17.08
N SER A 583 -45.91 11.74 -17.39
CA SER A 583 -47.17 12.02 -18.07
C SER A 583 -47.05 13.26 -18.94
N SER A 584 -47.54 13.16 -20.17
CA SER A 584 -47.20 14.05 -21.26
C SER A 584 -48.07 15.31 -21.38
N HIS A 585 -49.08 15.51 -20.52
CA HIS A 585 -49.87 16.75 -20.50
C HIS A 585 -50.55 16.94 -19.14
N THR A 586 -50.09 17.91 -18.35
CA THR A 586 -50.77 18.33 -17.11
C THR A 586 -50.72 19.85 -16.98
N SER A 587 -51.89 20.48 -16.85
CA SER A 587 -52.02 21.91 -16.61
C SER A 587 -51.64 22.27 -15.16
N ASN A 588 -51.29 23.54 -14.92
CA ASN A 588 -50.91 24.08 -13.59
C ASN A 588 -51.90 23.72 -12.46
N ALA A 589 -53.19 23.52 -12.76
CA ALA A 589 -54.20 23.16 -11.78
C ALA A 589 -54.07 21.71 -11.23
N VAL A 590 -53.52 20.78 -12.01
CA VAL A 590 -53.32 19.38 -11.59
C VAL A 590 -52.03 19.22 -10.77
N ILE A 591 -51.03 20.06 -11.06
CA ILE A 591 -49.80 20.16 -10.27
C ILE A 591 -50.13 20.69 -8.88
N ALA A 592 -50.91 21.77 -8.77
CA ALA A 592 -51.35 22.33 -7.49
C ALA A 592 -52.17 21.32 -6.65
N ALA A 593 -53.07 20.56 -7.27
CA ALA A 593 -53.90 19.57 -6.57
C ALA A 593 -53.10 18.34 -6.06
N ARG A 594 -52.04 17.92 -6.77
CA ARG A 594 -51.14 16.84 -6.30
C ARG A 594 -50.15 17.32 -5.23
N MET A 595 -49.85 18.62 -5.20
CA MET A 595 -48.99 19.25 -4.19
C MET A 595 -49.66 19.34 -2.80
N GLU A 596 -51.00 19.38 -2.73
CA GLU A 596 -51.74 19.36 -1.45
C GLU A 596 -51.80 17.96 -0.80
N ASP A 597 -51.72 16.88 -1.59
CA ASP A 597 -51.91 15.50 -1.11
C ASP A 597 -50.61 14.80 -0.64
N THR A 598 -49.44 15.32 -1.03
CA THR A 598 -48.14 14.80 -0.56
C THR A 598 -47.48 15.82 0.38
N GLY A 599 -47.79 15.72 1.68
CA GLY A 599 -47.24 16.57 2.73
C GLY A 599 -45.73 16.40 2.93
N GLY A 600 -44.92 16.94 2.01
CA GLY A 600 -43.47 16.82 2.08
C GLY A 600 -42.73 17.58 0.98
N LEU A 601 -42.72 18.91 1.06
CA LEU A 601 -41.65 19.73 0.47
C LEU A 601 -41.05 20.55 1.60
N SER A 602 -39.72 20.67 1.65
CA SER A 602 -39.07 21.61 2.56
C SER A 602 -39.47 23.05 2.19
N VAL A 603 -39.56 23.93 3.18
CA VAL A 603 -39.89 25.36 2.99
C VAL A 603 -38.98 26.00 1.93
N GLU A 604 -37.72 25.60 1.88
CA GLU A 604 -36.73 26.05 0.88
C GLU A 604 -37.09 25.66 -0.56
N MET A 605 -37.75 24.52 -0.76
CA MET A 605 -38.15 24.06 -2.09
C MET A 605 -39.42 24.78 -2.59
N GLN A 606 -40.28 25.21 -1.66
CA GLN A 606 -41.44 26.05 -1.95
C GLN A 606 -41.00 27.47 -2.35
N ASP A 607 -40.03 28.03 -1.63
CA ASP A 607 -39.43 29.33 -1.96
C ASP A 607 -38.71 29.30 -3.32
N PHE A 608 -38.04 28.19 -3.65
CA PHE A 608 -37.38 28.01 -4.95
C PHE A 608 -38.37 28.02 -6.13
N LEU A 609 -39.53 27.36 -6.00
CA LEU A 609 -40.53 27.30 -7.07
C LEU A 609 -41.31 28.62 -7.24
N GLN A 610 -41.47 29.41 -6.18
CA GLN A 610 -42.11 30.72 -6.24
C GLN A 610 -41.21 31.80 -6.89
N GLY A 611 -39.90 31.55 -6.97
CA GLY A 611 -38.92 32.49 -7.52
C GLY A 611 -38.62 32.34 -9.02
N LEU A 612 -39.21 31.36 -9.71
CA LEU A 612 -38.94 31.13 -11.13
C LEU A 612 -39.78 32.06 -12.01
N ASP A 613 -39.13 32.75 -12.94
CA ASP A 613 -39.84 33.54 -13.94
C ASP A 613 -40.29 32.70 -15.15
N GLU A 614 -41.15 33.26 -16.00
CA GLU A 614 -41.69 32.56 -17.19
C GLU A 614 -40.60 32.09 -18.16
N SER A 615 -39.44 32.76 -18.20
CA SER A 615 -38.32 32.39 -19.07
C SER A 615 -37.55 31.18 -18.52
N GLU A 616 -37.44 31.07 -17.19
CA GLU A 616 -36.83 29.93 -16.50
C GLU A 616 -37.70 28.67 -16.55
N VAL A 617 -39.03 28.84 -16.56
CA VAL A 617 -39.99 27.74 -16.79
C VAL A 617 -39.90 27.21 -18.23
N LEU A 618 -39.75 28.10 -19.23
CA LEU A 618 -39.52 27.74 -20.63
C LEU A 618 -38.19 26.98 -20.84
N LEU A 619 -37.15 27.33 -20.08
CA LEU A 619 -35.85 26.65 -20.06
C LEU A 619 -35.93 25.23 -19.47
N LEU A 620 -36.73 25.02 -18.43
CA LEU A 620 -37.02 23.68 -17.89
C LEU A 620 -37.77 22.79 -18.89
N GLN A 621 -38.68 23.36 -19.67
CA GLN A 621 -39.38 22.64 -20.75
C GLN A 621 -38.45 22.32 -21.93
N ALA A 622 -37.52 23.22 -22.27
CA ALA A 622 -36.49 22.97 -23.28
C ALA A 622 -35.50 21.88 -22.85
N ALA A 623 -35.13 21.83 -21.57
CA ALA A 623 -34.27 20.80 -20.98
C ALA A 623 -34.92 19.40 -21.00
N GLN A 624 -36.23 19.31 -20.72
CA GLN A 624 -37.00 18.06 -20.88
C GLN A 624 -37.04 17.59 -22.33
N THR A 625 -37.13 18.53 -23.28
CA THR A 625 -37.11 18.23 -24.71
C THR A 625 -35.73 17.72 -25.16
N ALA A 626 -34.64 18.31 -24.66
CA ALA A 626 -33.27 17.85 -24.91
C ALA A 626 -32.99 16.46 -24.31
N SER A 627 -33.54 16.16 -23.13
CA SER A 627 -33.45 14.83 -22.49
C SER A 627 -34.15 13.75 -23.32
N ARG A 628 -35.25 14.09 -23.99
CA ARG A 628 -35.97 13.19 -24.90
C ARG A 628 -35.16 12.87 -26.16
N THR A 629 -34.50 13.86 -26.77
CA THR A 629 -33.61 13.65 -27.93
C THR A 629 -32.40 12.79 -27.58
N MET A 630 -31.92 12.89 -26.33
CA MET A 630 -30.80 12.10 -25.82
C MET A 630 -31.18 10.64 -25.51
N GLN A 631 -32.44 10.38 -25.14
CA GLN A 631 -32.97 9.02 -24.96
C GLN A 631 -33.34 8.33 -26.28
N GLU A 632 -33.82 9.08 -27.29
CA GLU A 632 -34.09 8.55 -28.63
C GLU A 632 -32.81 8.15 -29.40
N TYR A 633 -31.64 8.63 -28.96
CA TYR A 633 -30.33 8.27 -29.52
C TYR A 633 -29.61 7.12 -28.79
N LEU A 634 -30.16 6.65 -27.66
CA LEU A 634 -29.58 5.62 -26.79
C LEU A 634 -30.40 4.31 -26.73
N MET A 635 -31.50 4.23 -27.48
CA MET A 635 -32.07 2.95 -27.97
C MET A 635 -31.66 2.75 -29.42
#